data_AF-A0A261VCI3-F1
#
_entry.id   AF-A0A261VCI3-F1
#
_cell.length_a   1.000
_cell.length_b   1.000
_cell.length_c   1.000
_cell.angle_alpha   90.00
_cell.angle_beta   90.00
_cell.angle_gamma   90.00
#
_symmetry.space_group_name_H-M   'P 1'
#
loop_
_entity.id
_entity.type
_entity.pdbx_description
1 polymer ?
#
loop_
_entity_poly.entity_id
_entity_poly.type
_entity_poly.pdbx_seq_one_letter_code
_entity_poly.pdbx_strand_id
1 'polypeptide(L)'
;MTPIEAKKIIVCDGCPSTVAAAVRRFEQACTPSYTTASRRYSIWSLLREQMDAPVAEALQAAKLPNLLGHSFSRWLELGCERGERVRLERLGKNIRALQRAFKSEFYPGLHALLDTLCEVGFFVLSRTPRISVGVSKEKASQAVNYGRRQSSEYPFCELCWKQSMRAVAEEKAKKLSAGTRVPLAEIIRFSSRFCADHNPSDPASRYRVDHRYRQRFQDEVKRQWGLVRGKQAPWTHTPDEWAVRMQAYGLARVPDETRADEMRRMAAQGTPRKAIAEHFGVSRQAVHKALKRV
;
A
#
# COMPACT_ATOMS: atom_id res chain seq x y z
N MET A 1 -6.96 25.80 -6.62
CA MET A 1 -6.87 24.37 -6.95
C MET A 1 -7.42 24.18 -8.35
N THR A 2 -6.56 23.98 -9.34
CA THR A 2 -6.97 23.72 -10.72
C THR A 2 -7.62 22.33 -10.80
N PRO A 3 -8.73 22.16 -11.52
CA PRO A 3 -9.31 20.85 -11.75
C PRO A 3 -8.30 20.00 -12.52
N ILE A 4 -7.92 18.84 -11.99
CA ILE A 4 -7.13 17.86 -12.73
C ILE A 4 -8.01 17.39 -13.89
N GLU A 5 -7.59 17.68 -15.13
CA GLU A 5 -8.27 17.20 -16.34
C GLU A 5 -8.57 15.70 -16.19
N ALA A 6 -9.85 15.35 -16.37
CA ALA A 6 -10.27 13.97 -16.36
C ALA A 6 -9.55 13.25 -17.50
N LYS A 7 -8.63 12.34 -17.17
CA LYS A 7 -7.90 11.54 -18.16
C LYS A 7 -8.92 10.83 -19.04
N LYS A 8 -9.06 11.28 -20.29
CA LYS A 8 -10.04 10.79 -21.26
C LYS A 8 -9.57 9.46 -21.86
N ILE A 9 -10.49 8.54 -22.14
CA ILE A 9 -10.15 7.29 -22.81
C ILE A 9 -10.06 7.56 -24.31
N ILE A 10 -8.93 7.20 -24.92
CA ILE A 10 -8.73 7.34 -26.37
C ILE A 10 -9.29 6.07 -27.04
N VAL A 11 -10.25 6.25 -27.96
CA VAL A 11 -10.73 5.18 -28.84
C VAL A 11 -9.95 5.26 -30.14
N CYS A 12 -9.26 4.19 -30.50
CA CYS A 12 -8.44 4.16 -31.72
C CYS A 12 -9.30 4.08 -32.98
N ASP A 13 -8.87 4.76 -34.03
CA ASP A 13 -9.54 4.73 -35.34
C ASP A 13 -9.55 3.31 -35.91
N GLY A 14 -10.72 2.86 -36.36
CA GLY A 14 -10.95 1.48 -36.81
C GLY A 14 -11.36 0.51 -35.70
N CYS A 15 -11.55 0.97 -34.46
CA CYS A 15 -12.14 0.16 -33.39
C CYS A 15 -13.60 -0.20 -33.73
N PRO A 16 -14.06 -1.46 -33.51
CA PRO A 16 -15.44 -1.86 -33.74
C PRO A 16 -16.44 -0.88 -33.10
N SER A 17 -17.45 -0.46 -33.86
CA SER A 17 -18.40 0.57 -33.44
C SER A 17 -19.14 0.22 -32.16
N THR A 18 -19.43 -1.07 -31.93
CA THR A 18 -20.03 -1.60 -30.70
C THR A 18 -19.14 -1.34 -29.47
N VAL A 19 -17.84 -1.58 -29.59
CA VAL A 19 -16.84 -1.32 -28.54
C VAL A 19 -16.60 0.17 -28.36
N ALA A 20 -16.50 0.94 -29.45
CA ALA A 20 -16.37 2.40 -29.39
C ALA A 20 -17.58 3.05 -28.67
N ALA A 21 -18.79 2.58 -28.94
CA ALA A 21 -20.00 3.02 -28.24
C ALA A 21 -20.00 2.60 -26.77
N ALA A 22 -19.56 1.38 -26.47
CA ALA A 22 -19.42 0.88 -25.10
C ALA A 22 -18.44 1.71 -24.27
N VAL A 23 -17.29 2.10 -24.85
CA VAL A 23 -16.32 2.98 -24.18
C VAL A 23 -16.94 4.33 -23.84
N ARG A 24 -17.71 4.93 -24.77
CA ARG A 24 -18.39 6.21 -24.51
C ARG A 24 -19.42 6.08 -23.38
N ARG A 25 -20.23 5.01 -23.37
CA ARG A 25 -21.19 4.75 -22.28
C ARG A 25 -20.49 4.55 -20.95
N PHE A 26 -19.40 3.77 -20.94
CA PHE A 26 -18.56 3.57 -19.77
C PHE A 26 -18.01 4.90 -19.25
N GLU A 27 -17.45 5.74 -20.12
CA GLU A 27 -16.87 7.03 -19.75
C GLU A 27 -17.93 8.00 -19.20
N GLN A 28 -19.12 8.04 -19.80
CA GLN A 28 -20.25 8.84 -19.33
C GLN A 28 -20.78 8.39 -17.96
N ALA A 29 -20.86 7.08 -17.73
CA ALA A 29 -21.30 6.52 -16.46
C ALA A 29 -20.22 6.56 -15.36
N CYS A 30 -18.95 6.60 -15.73
CA CYS A 30 -17.81 6.53 -14.81
C CYS A 30 -17.52 7.88 -14.14
N THR A 31 -18.34 8.24 -13.15
CA THR A 31 -18.10 9.41 -12.30
C THR A 31 -16.82 9.27 -11.46
N PRO A 32 -16.28 10.36 -10.88
CA PRO A 32 -15.11 10.30 -10.00
C PRO A 32 -15.24 9.35 -8.79
N SER A 33 -16.46 8.98 -8.41
CA SER A 33 -16.72 8.04 -7.31
C SER A 33 -16.38 6.59 -7.65
N TYR A 34 -16.35 6.22 -8.94
CA TYR A 34 -16.00 4.89 -9.38
C TYR A 34 -14.50 4.65 -9.24
N THR A 35 -14.12 3.69 -8.40
CA THR A 35 -12.73 3.32 -8.15
C THR A 35 -12.55 1.82 -8.08
N THR A 36 -11.31 1.36 -8.21
CA THR A 36 -10.95 -0.07 -8.13
C THR A 36 -11.13 -0.68 -6.73
N ALA A 37 -11.28 0.15 -5.69
CA ALA A 37 -11.39 -0.28 -4.30
C ALA A 37 -12.76 0.01 -3.66
N SER A 38 -13.66 0.70 -4.37
CA SER A 38 -14.99 1.06 -3.86
C SER A 38 -15.97 -0.11 -4.02
N ARG A 39 -16.67 -0.43 -2.94
CA ARG A 39 -17.75 -1.44 -2.93
C ARG A 39 -19.07 -0.88 -3.47
N ARG A 40 -19.38 0.39 -3.16
CA ARG A 40 -20.63 1.06 -3.57
C ARG A 40 -20.58 1.57 -5.00
N TYR A 41 -19.44 2.10 -5.42
CA TYR A 41 -19.19 2.60 -6.77
C TYR A 41 -18.05 1.80 -7.39
N SER A 42 -18.32 0.53 -7.67
CA SER A 42 -17.34 -0.42 -8.16
C SER A 42 -17.07 -0.20 -9.64
N ILE A 43 -15.87 0.27 -9.98
CA ILE A 43 -15.47 0.43 -11.40
C ILE A 43 -15.45 -0.92 -12.14
N TRP A 44 -15.19 -2.02 -11.42
CA TRP A 44 -15.22 -3.38 -11.97
C TRP A 44 -16.64 -3.80 -12.39
N SER A 45 -17.64 -3.41 -11.60
CA SER A 45 -19.03 -3.72 -11.93
C SER A 45 -19.49 -2.90 -13.13
N LEU A 46 -19.12 -1.62 -13.18
CA LEU A 46 -19.40 -0.76 -14.33
C LEU A 46 -18.69 -1.26 -15.60
N LEU A 47 -17.45 -1.74 -15.48
CA LEU A 47 -16.70 -2.30 -16.60
C LEU A 47 -17.34 -3.59 -17.11
N ARG A 48 -17.75 -4.49 -16.22
CA ARG A 48 -18.50 -5.71 -16.57
C ARG A 48 -19.76 -5.39 -17.36
N GLU A 49 -20.56 -4.48 -16.83
CA GLU A 49 -21.86 -4.12 -17.39
C GLU A 49 -21.73 -3.50 -18.79
N GLN A 50 -20.75 -2.59 -18.96
CA GLN A 50 -20.66 -1.80 -20.19
C GLN A 50 -19.76 -2.41 -21.26
N MET A 51 -18.72 -3.17 -20.87
CA MET A 51 -17.65 -3.56 -21.80
C MET A 51 -17.57 -5.07 -22.09
N ASP A 52 -17.97 -5.96 -21.18
CA ASP A 52 -17.67 -7.38 -21.36
C ASP A 52 -18.38 -7.99 -22.58
N ALA A 53 -19.66 -7.68 -22.79
CA ALA A 53 -20.41 -8.23 -23.94
C ALA A 53 -19.92 -7.64 -25.28
N PRO A 54 -19.78 -6.31 -25.45
CA PRO A 54 -19.26 -5.73 -26.69
C PRO A 54 -17.85 -6.22 -27.05
N VAL A 55 -17.00 -6.45 -26.05
CA VAL A 55 -15.64 -6.97 -26.28
C VAL A 55 -15.68 -8.44 -26.67
N ALA A 56 -16.52 -9.26 -26.03
CA ALA A 56 -16.68 -10.66 -26.40
C ALA A 56 -17.18 -10.80 -27.85
N GLU A 57 -18.19 -10.01 -28.25
CA GLU A 57 -18.70 -9.97 -29.62
C GLU A 57 -17.62 -9.56 -30.62
N ALA A 58 -16.85 -8.52 -30.31
CA ALA A 58 -15.77 -8.05 -31.18
C ALA A 58 -14.65 -9.09 -31.34
N LEU A 59 -14.28 -9.78 -30.26
CA LEU A 59 -13.29 -10.87 -30.29
C LEU A 59 -13.83 -12.09 -31.04
N GLN A 60 -15.11 -12.38 -30.94
CA GLN A 60 -15.76 -13.45 -31.68
C GLN A 60 -15.80 -13.14 -33.19
N ALA A 61 -16.15 -11.92 -33.58
CA ALA A 61 -16.09 -11.45 -34.97
C ALA A 61 -14.66 -11.50 -35.53
N ALA A 62 -13.67 -11.23 -34.68
CA ALA A 62 -12.25 -11.37 -35.00
C ALA A 62 -11.73 -12.82 -35.00
N LYS A 63 -12.61 -13.82 -34.79
CA LYS A 63 -12.27 -15.26 -34.68
C LYS A 63 -11.26 -15.58 -33.56
N LEU A 64 -11.22 -14.76 -32.51
CA LEU A 64 -10.32 -14.89 -31.37
C LEU A 64 -11.08 -14.85 -30.02
N PRO A 65 -12.14 -15.67 -29.82
CA PRO A 65 -13.00 -15.59 -28.63
C PRO A 65 -12.24 -15.83 -27.32
N ASN A 66 -11.14 -16.58 -27.36
CA ASN A 66 -10.36 -16.98 -26.19
C ASN A 66 -9.09 -16.14 -25.99
N LEU A 67 -8.90 -15.04 -26.72
CA LEU A 67 -7.66 -14.24 -26.66
C LEU A 67 -7.31 -13.79 -25.23
N LEU A 68 -8.31 -13.43 -24.44
CA LEU A 68 -8.16 -12.98 -23.06
C LEU A 68 -8.31 -14.13 -22.04
N GLY A 69 -8.78 -15.30 -22.45
CA GLY A 69 -9.09 -16.45 -21.57
C GLY A 69 -10.23 -16.24 -20.57
N HIS A 70 -10.71 -15.01 -20.38
CA HIS A 70 -11.83 -14.61 -19.54
C HIS A 70 -12.52 -13.37 -20.15
N SER A 71 -13.62 -12.91 -19.55
CA SER A 71 -14.18 -11.60 -19.89
C SER A 71 -13.16 -10.48 -19.66
N PHE A 72 -13.27 -9.38 -20.40
CA PHE A 72 -12.29 -8.30 -20.37
C PHE A 72 -12.08 -7.74 -18.96
N SER A 73 -13.17 -7.47 -18.25
CA SER A 73 -13.14 -7.00 -16.87
C SER A 73 -12.43 -7.98 -15.93
N ARG A 74 -12.70 -9.29 -16.04
CA ARG A 74 -12.10 -10.32 -15.19
C ARG A 74 -10.63 -10.54 -15.53
N TRP A 75 -10.28 -10.51 -16.81
CA TRP A 75 -8.90 -10.58 -17.27
C TRP A 75 -8.05 -9.43 -16.70
N LEU A 76 -8.61 -8.22 -16.68
CA LEU A 76 -7.97 -7.03 -16.12
C LEU A 76 -7.86 -7.10 -14.59
N GLU A 77 -8.93 -7.52 -13.91
CA GLU A 77 -8.98 -7.68 -12.45
C GLU A 77 -7.96 -8.72 -11.96
N LEU A 78 -7.89 -9.89 -12.61
CA LEU A 78 -6.89 -10.93 -12.33
C LEU A 78 -5.45 -10.43 -12.51
N GLY A 79 -5.21 -9.58 -13.51
CA GLY A 79 -3.91 -8.94 -13.70
C GLY A 79 -3.55 -8.03 -12.52
N CYS A 80 -4.51 -7.26 -12.03
CA CYS A 80 -4.36 -6.41 -10.86
C CYS A 80 -4.12 -7.23 -9.58
N GLU A 81 -4.90 -8.29 -9.34
CA GLU A 81 -4.77 -9.20 -8.19
C GLU A 81 -3.37 -9.85 -8.13
N ARG A 82 -2.79 -10.18 -9.30
CA ARG A 82 -1.47 -10.81 -9.41
C ARG A 82 -0.30 -9.82 -9.40
N GLY A 83 -0.57 -8.51 -9.39
CA GLY A 83 0.44 -7.46 -9.50
C GLY A 83 1.07 -7.36 -10.90
N GLU A 84 0.44 -7.93 -11.91
CA GLU A 84 0.93 -8.00 -13.29
C GLU A 84 0.58 -6.73 -14.08
N ARG A 85 1.11 -5.57 -13.67
CA ARG A 85 0.92 -4.31 -14.45
C ARG A 85 1.44 -4.42 -15.89
N VAL A 86 2.43 -5.27 -16.09
CA VAL A 86 3.05 -5.60 -17.38
C VAL A 86 2.08 -6.37 -18.31
N ARG A 87 0.92 -6.83 -17.84
CA ARG A 87 -0.05 -7.57 -18.65
C ARG A 87 -0.65 -6.72 -19.79
N LEU A 88 -0.90 -5.43 -19.54
CA LEU A 88 -1.31 -4.48 -20.59
C LEU A 88 -0.17 -4.26 -21.60
N GLU A 89 1.07 -4.16 -21.13
CA GLU A 89 2.25 -4.05 -22.00
C GLU A 89 2.48 -5.33 -22.84
N ARG A 90 2.18 -6.51 -22.29
CA ARG A 90 2.22 -7.79 -23.01
C ARG A 90 1.11 -7.88 -24.05
N LEU A 91 -0.08 -7.36 -23.78
CA LEU A 91 -1.14 -7.25 -24.79
C LEU A 91 -0.61 -6.44 -25.98
N GLY A 92 -0.03 -5.26 -25.72
CA GLY A 92 0.64 -4.42 -26.73
C GLY A 92 1.78 -5.12 -27.50
N LYS A 93 2.59 -5.97 -26.85
CA LYS A 93 3.67 -6.74 -27.51
C LYS A 93 3.13 -7.91 -28.33
N ASN A 94 2.10 -8.59 -27.85
CA ASN A 94 1.45 -9.70 -28.54
C ASN A 94 0.75 -9.21 -29.82
N ILE A 95 0.22 -7.99 -29.83
CA ILE A 95 -0.35 -7.32 -31.02
C ILE A 95 0.69 -7.29 -32.17
N ARG A 96 1.90 -6.78 -31.91
CA ARG A 96 2.97 -6.71 -32.93
C ARG A 96 3.46 -8.09 -33.39
N ALA A 97 3.32 -9.11 -32.55
CA ALA A 97 3.67 -10.48 -32.92
C ALA A 97 2.58 -11.10 -33.82
N LEU A 98 1.30 -10.94 -33.46
CA LEU A 98 0.16 -11.42 -34.24
C LEU A 98 0.07 -10.73 -35.62
N GLN A 99 0.31 -9.42 -35.69
CA GLN A 99 0.37 -8.69 -36.96
C GLN A 99 1.46 -9.19 -37.91
N ARG A 100 2.61 -9.60 -37.37
CA ARG A 100 3.70 -10.17 -38.18
C ARG A 100 3.35 -11.56 -38.72
N ALA A 101 2.59 -12.34 -37.94
CA ALA A 101 2.22 -13.70 -38.29
C ALA A 101 1.05 -13.80 -39.28
N PHE A 102 0.09 -12.87 -39.27
CA PHE A 102 -1.21 -13.01 -39.98
C PHE A 102 -1.49 -11.91 -41.02
N LYS A 103 -0.46 -11.41 -41.71
CA LYS A 103 -0.49 -10.21 -42.58
C LYS A 103 -1.68 -10.07 -43.57
N SER A 104 -2.37 -11.13 -43.97
CA SER A 104 -3.47 -11.11 -44.97
C SER A 104 -4.86 -11.51 -44.46
N GLU A 105 -4.99 -12.10 -43.26
CA GLU A 105 -6.27 -12.62 -42.72
C GLU A 105 -6.75 -11.87 -41.46
N PHE A 106 -6.01 -10.84 -41.06
CA PHE A 106 -6.27 -10.15 -39.81
C PHE A 106 -7.58 -9.34 -39.90
N TYR A 107 -8.47 -9.57 -38.94
CA TYR A 107 -9.72 -8.82 -38.81
C TYR A 107 -9.44 -7.31 -38.86
N PRO A 108 -10.01 -6.57 -39.82
CA PRO A 108 -9.83 -5.13 -39.92
C PRO A 108 -10.25 -4.47 -38.61
N GLY A 109 -9.33 -3.76 -37.96
CA GLY A 109 -9.62 -3.10 -36.69
C GLY A 109 -9.29 -3.89 -35.42
N LEU A 110 -8.78 -5.12 -35.49
CA LEU A 110 -8.34 -5.86 -34.30
C LEU A 110 -7.20 -5.14 -33.55
N HIS A 111 -6.29 -4.47 -34.26
CA HIS A 111 -5.28 -3.61 -33.63
C HIS A 111 -5.94 -2.46 -32.86
N ALA A 112 -6.84 -1.73 -33.50
CA ALA A 112 -7.55 -0.61 -32.90
C ALA A 112 -8.44 -1.03 -31.73
N LEU A 113 -9.06 -2.22 -31.80
CA LEU A 113 -9.77 -2.85 -30.70
C LEU A 113 -8.85 -3.05 -29.49
N LEU A 114 -7.72 -3.73 -29.68
CA LEU A 114 -6.82 -4.09 -28.57
C LEU A 114 -6.10 -2.87 -27.98
N ASP A 115 -5.75 -1.87 -28.78
CA ASP A 115 -5.21 -0.60 -28.28
C ASP A 115 -6.27 0.18 -27.47
N THR A 116 -7.51 0.21 -27.95
CA THR A 116 -8.63 0.80 -27.18
C THR A 116 -8.81 0.07 -25.84
N LEU A 117 -8.69 -1.26 -25.81
CA LEU A 117 -8.74 -2.02 -24.55
C LEU A 117 -7.55 -1.72 -23.63
N CYS A 118 -6.36 -1.47 -24.18
CA CYS A 118 -5.22 -1.00 -23.40
C CYS A 118 -5.52 0.36 -22.74
N GLU A 119 -6.06 1.32 -23.49
CA GLU A 119 -6.45 2.64 -22.97
C GLU A 119 -7.49 2.55 -21.85
N VAL A 120 -8.54 1.74 -22.05
CA VAL A 120 -9.54 1.46 -21.01
C VAL A 120 -8.87 0.83 -19.78
N GLY A 121 -7.98 -0.14 -19.98
CA GLY A 121 -7.23 -0.78 -18.90
C GLY A 121 -6.39 0.20 -18.09
N PHE A 122 -5.64 1.08 -18.76
CA PHE A 122 -4.85 2.12 -18.10
C PHE A 122 -5.72 3.12 -17.34
N PHE A 123 -6.86 3.53 -17.92
CA PHE A 123 -7.82 4.39 -17.24
C PHE A 123 -8.33 3.72 -15.96
N VAL A 124 -8.84 2.50 -16.03
CA VAL A 124 -9.38 1.77 -14.88
C VAL A 124 -8.34 1.60 -13.78
N LEU A 125 -7.12 1.19 -14.13
CA LEU A 125 -6.04 1.00 -13.15
C LEU A 125 -5.52 2.33 -12.56
N SER A 126 -5.75 3.45 -13.23
CA SER A 126 -5.44 4.79 -12.70
C SER A 126 -6.49 5.31 -11.71
N ARG A 127 -7.71 4.73 -11.70
CA ARG A 127 -8.81 5.03 -10.75
C ARG A 127 -8.64 4.28 -9.43
N THR A 128 -7.43 4.27 -8.90
CA THR A 128 -7.17 3.89 -7.50
C THR A 128 -7.50 5.07 -6.59
N PRO A 129 -8.03 4.86 -5.37
CA PRO A 129 -8.24 5.95 -4.43
C PRO A 129 -6.88 6.63 -4.13
N ARG A 130 -6.69 7.85 -4.64
CA ARG A 130 -5.47 8.67 -4.43
C ARG A 130 -5.38 9.28 -3.04
N ILE A 131 -6.42 9.13 -2.22
CA ILE A 131 -6.46 9.64 -0.85
C ILE A 131 -6.81 8.45 0.04
N SER A 132 -5.80 7.84 0.65
CA SER A 132 -6.02 7.13 1.90
C SER A 132 -6.16 8.20 2.98
N VAL A 133 -7.37 8.70 3.22
CA VAL A 133 -7.68 9.24 4.54
C VAL A 133 -7.52 8.04 5.45
N GLY A 134 -6.49 8.05 6.30
CA GLY A 134 -6.08 6.90 7.10
C GLY A 134 -7.22 6.40 7.98
N VAL A 135 -8.00 5.45 7.47
CA VAL A 135 -8.90 4.62 8.26
C VAL A 135 -8.51 3.19 7.95
N SER A 136 -7.78 2.62 8.91
CA SER A 136 -7.45 1.21 9.01
C SER A 136 -8.71 0.39 8.75
N LYS A 137 -8.75 -0.37 7.65
CA LYS A 137 -9.81 -1.35 7.40
C LYS A 137 -9.65 -2.50 8.40
N GLU A 138 -10.54 -2.56 9.37
CA GLU A 138 -10.74 -3.78 10.14
C GLU A 138 -11.35 -4.87 9.25
N LYS A 139 -10.56 -5.95 9.14
CA LYS A 139 -10.93 -7.37 9.03
C LYS A 139 -11.99 -7.75 7.98
N ALA A 140 -11.50 -8.07 6.78
CA ALA A 140 -11.90 -9.31 6.11
C ALA A 140 -10.66 -10.21 6.08
N SER A 141 -10.73 -11.33 6.80
CA SER A 141 -9.79 -12.46 6.85
C SER A 141 -8.47 -12.24 6.09
N GLN A 142 -7.44 -11.80 6.83
CA GLN A 142 -6.06 -11.86 6.37
C GLN A 142 -5.72 -13.34 6.10
N ALA A 143 -5.85 -13.77 4.85
CA ALA A 143 -4.88 -14.69 4.31
C ALA A 143 -3.53 -13.97 4.47
N VAL A 144 -2.82 -14.38 5.50
CA VAL A 144 -1.55 -13.86 5.94
C VAL A 144 -0.59 -13.93 4.76
N ASN A 145 -0.46 -12.80 4.05
CA ASN A 145 0.55 -12.56 3.03
C ASN A 145 1.93 -12.50 3.71
N TYR A 146 2.41 -13.62 4.22
CA TYR A 146 3.77 -13.73 4.73
C TYR A 146 4.80 -13.61 3.59
N GLY A 147 4.42 -13.78 2.32
CA GLY A 147 5.41 -14.04 1.26
C GLY A 147 5.92 -12.89 0.38
N ARG A 148 5.14 -11.87 0.02
CA ARG A 148 5.44 -11.12 -1.23
C ARG A 148 6.06 -9.72 -1.12
N ARG A 149 6.04 -9.06 0.03
CA ARG A 149 6.75 -7.78 0.21
C ARG A 149 7.66 -7.87 1.43
N GLN A 150 8.96 -7.74 1.19
CA GLN A 150 9.93 -7.49 2.24
C GLN A 150 9.57 -6.15 2.89
N SER A 151 9.54 -6.10 4.22
CA SER A 151 9.31 -4.84 4.93
C SER A 151 10.41 -3.85 4.56
N SER A 152 10.10 -2.55 4.52
CA SER A 152 11.15 -1.51 4.48
C SER A 152 12.10 -1.62 5.67
N GLU A 153 11.61 -2.20 6.77
CA GLU A 153 12.34 -2.38 8.02
C GLU A 153 13.18 -3.65 8.07
N TYR A 154 13.15 -4.48 7.03
CA TYR A 154 13.94 -5.72 6.99
C TYR A 154 15.44 -5.39 7.07
N PRO A 155 16.25 -6.05 7.92
CA PRO A 155 15.98 -7.34 8.58
C PRO A 155 15.25 -7.27 9.94
N PHE A 156 14.88 -6.09 10.42
CA PHE A 156 14.34 -5.85 11.75
C PHE A 156 12.81 -5.97 11.85
N CYS A 157 12.33 -6.07 13.09
CA CYS A 157 10.92 -5.96 13.43
C CYS A 157 10.44 -4.51 13.22
N GLU A 158 9.21 -4.36 12.75
CA GLU A 158 8.56 -3.05 12.62
C GLU A 158 8.14 -2.43 13.95
N LEU A 159 8.12 -3.23 15.04
CA LEU A 159 7.67 -2.80 16.37
C LEU A 159 8.80 -2.71 17.40
N CYS A 160 10.00 -3.21 17.09
CA CYS A 160 11.14 -3.16 18.00
C CYS A 160 12.49 -3.27 17.28
N TRP A 161 13.57 -3.37 18.05
CA TRP A 161 14.94 -3.45 17.57
C TRP A 161 15.42 -4.88 17.26
N LYS A 162 14.62 -5.91 17.59
CA LYS A 162 14.95 -7.30 17.30
C LYS A 162 14.81 -7.61 15.81
N GLN A 163 15.57 -8.58 15.31
CA GLN A 163 15.41 -9.11 13.96
C GLN A 163 14.02 -9.75 13.75
N SER A 164 13.50 -9.65 12.53
CA SER A 164 12.28 -10.34 12.12
C SER A 164 12.47 -11.86 12.15
N MET A 165 11.39 -12.62 12.30
CA MET A 165 11.44 -14.10 12.31
C MET A 165 12.13 -14.66 11.06
N ARG A 166 11.91 -14.03 9.89
CA ARG A 166 12.58 -14.42 8.66
C ARG A 166 14.09 -14.18 8.71
N ALA A 167 14.53 -13.01 9.19
CA ALA A 167 15.96 -12.70 9.28
C ALA A 167 16.69 -13.67 10.21
N VAL A 168 16.07 -14.03 11.35
CA VAL A 168 16.61 -15.05 12.27
C VAL A 168 16.70 -16.42 11.58
N ALA A 169 15.68 -16.81 10.82
CA ALA A 169 15.68 -18.08 10.08
C ALA A 169 16.74 -18.11 8.97
N GLU A 170 16.92 -17.00 8.23
CA GLU A 170 17.98 -16.85 7.22
C GLU A 170 19.38 -16.91 7.86
N GLU A 171 19.59 -16.25 8.99
CA GLU A 171 20.86 -16.30 9.70
C GLU A 171 21.17 -17.70 10.23
N LYS A 172 20.17 -18.40 10.78
CA LYS A 172 20.31 -19.80 11.20
C LYS A 172 20.64 -20.71 10.02
N ALA A 173 19.98 -20.52 8.88
CA ALA A 173 20.25 -21.27 7.65
C ALA A 173 21.67 -21.02 7.11
N LYS A 174 22.20 -19.81 7.24
CA LYS A 174 23.60 -19.49 6.88
C LYS A 174 24.64 -20.15 7.80
N LYS A 175 24.29 -20.38 9.07
CA LYS A 175 25.18 -21.00 10.08
C LYS A 175 25.18 -22.53 10.03
N LEU A 176 24.13 -23.14 9.49
CA LEU A 176 24.11 -24.58 9.20
C LEU A 176 25.13 -24.86 8.09
N SER A 177 26.05 -25.79 8.35
CA SER A 177 27.14 -26.20 7.46
C SER A 177 26.64 -26.48 6.04
N ALA A 178 27.50 -26.26 5.04
CA ALA A 178 27.19 -26.28 3.60
C ALA A 178 26.43 -27.52 3.04
N GLY A 179 26.22 -28.56 3.85
CA GLY A 179 25.44 -29.76 3.51
C GLY A 179 23.98 -29.77 3.97
N THR A 180 23.55 -28.93 4.93
CA THR A 180 22.16 -28.89 5.42
C THR A 180 21.46 -27.63 4.93
N ARG A 181 20.96 -27.66 3.70
CA ARG A 181 20.14 -26.58 3.16
C ARG A 181 18.76 -26.61 3.80
N VAL A 182 18.47 -25.63 4.67
CA VAL A 182 17.08 -25.35 5.07
C VAL A 182 16.33 -24.96 3.78
N PRO A 183 15.22 -25.64 3.43
CA PRO A 183 14.48 -25.29 2.23
C PRO A 183 14.05 -23.82 2.27
N LEU A 184 14.33 -23.06 1.20
CA LEU A 184 13.92 -21.65 1.08
C LEU A 184 12.42 -21.47 1.33
N ALA A 185 11.62 -22.49 0.97
CA ALA A 185 10.19 -22.56 1.24
C ALA A 185 9.83 -22.48 2.74
N GLU A 186 10.67 -23.01 3.64
CA GLU A 186 10.45 -22.93 5.10
C GLU A 186 10.78 -21.54 5.63
N ILE A 187 11.85 -20.91 5.13
CA ILE A 187 12.29 -19.57 5.54
C ILE A 187 11.25 -18.51 5.12
N ILE A 188 10.70 -18.62 3.92
CA ILE A 188 9.70 -17.67 3.39
C ILE A 188 8.40 -17.68 4.23
N ARG A 189 8.08 -18.77 4.94
CA ARG A 189 6.89 -18.84 5.80
C ARG A 189 6.97 -17.90 7.01
N PHE A 190 8.19 -17.56 7.46
CA PHE A 190 8.35 -16.63 8.57
C PHE A 190 8.06 -15.19 8.15
N SER A 191 7.55 -14.40 9.10
CA SER A 191 7.29 -12.98 8.90
C SER A 191 8.59 -12.21 8.64
N SER A 192 8.62 -11.46 7.54
CA SER A 192 9.65 -10.44 7.26
C SER A 192 9.42 -9.14 8.02
N ARG A 193 8.34 -9.02 8.80
CA ARG A 193 7.89 -7.77 9.44
C ARG A 193 8.02 -7.79 10.96
N PHE A 194 7.91 -8.96 11.59
CA PHE A 194 7.79 -9.07 13.03
C PHE A 194 8.73 -10.15 13.59
N CYS A 195 9.28 -9.89 14.77
CA CYS A 195 10.01 -10.89 15.57
C CYS A 195 9.03 -11.85 16.27
N ALA A 196 9.56 -12.86 16.96
CA ALA A 196 8.76 -13.82 17.71
C ALA A 196 7.88 -13.14 18.78
N ASP A 197 8.43 -12.19 19.53
CA ASP A 197 7.72 -11.44 20.58
C ASP A 197 6.56 -10.57 20.06
N HIS A 198 6.55 -10.28 18.76
CA HIS A 198 5.55 -9.47 18.07
C HIS A 198 4.80 -10.26 17.00
N ASN A 199 4.70 -11.58 17.13
CA ASN A 199 3.97 -12.43 16.20
C ASN A 199 2.45 -12.19 16.26
N PRO A 200 1.81 -11.64 15.21
CA PRO A 200 0.36 -11.34 15.24
C PRO A 200 -0.53 -12.57 15.42
N SER A 201 -0.04 -13.75 15.02
CA SER A 201 -0.75 -15.02 15.14
C SER A 201 -0.69 -15.61 16.54
N ASP A 202 0.21 -15.11 17.40
CA ASP A 202 0.29 -15.49 18.80
C ASP A 202 -0.50 -14.48 19.67
N PRO A 203 -1.60 -14.91 20.31
CA PRO A 203 -2.39 -14.06 21.21
C PRO A 203 -1.60 -13.54 22.41
N ALA A 204 -0.64 -14.31 22.92
CA ALA A 204 0.18 -13.97 24.09
C ALA A 204 1.34 -13.01 23.76
N SER A 205 1.62 -12.80 22.47
CA SER A 205 2.68 -11.89 22.03
C SER A 205 2.39 -10.43 22.44
N ARG A 206 3.45 -9.62 22.49
CA ARG A 206 3.36 -8.18 22.76
C ARG A 206 2.84 -7.39 21.56
N TYR A 207 2.47 -8.05 20.46
CA TYR A 207 2.05 -7.41 19.21
C TYR A 207 0.98 -6.34 19.47
N ARG A 208 -0.12 -6.67 20.15
CA ARG A 208 -1.23 -5.73 20.39
C ARG A 208 -0.83 -4.55 21.28
N VAL A 209 0.04 -4.79 22.26
CA VAL A 209 0.52 -3.77 23.19
C VAL A 209 1.40 -2.77 22.45
N ASP A 210 2.26 -3.25 21.56
CA ASP A 210 3.32 -2.44 20.97
C ASP A 210 2.93 -1.84 19.63
N HIS A 211 1.94 -2.44 18.96
CA HIS A 211 1.42 -1.96 17.69
C HIS A 211 0.92 -0.51 17.76
N ARG A 212 0.38 -0.07 18.91
CA ARG A 212 -0.07 1.32 19.12
C ARG A 212 1.08 2.34 19.09
N TYR A 213 2.31 1.90 19.38
CA TYR A 213 3.50 2.75 19.34
C TYR A 213 4.25 2.66 18.00
N ARG A 214 3.76 1.86 17.03
CA ARG A 214 4.46 1.60 15.76
C ARG A 214 4.89 2.89 15.07
N GLN A 215 3.98 3.83 14.87
CA GLN A 215 4.29 5.07 14.16
C GLN A 215 5.33 5.90 14.92
N ARG A 216 5.14 6.07 16.24
CA ARG A 216 6.09 6.78 17.11
C ARG A 216 7.48 6.16 17.07
N PHE A 217 7.56 4.84 17.14
CA PHE A 217 8.81 4.11 17.04
C PHE A 217 9.51 4.36 15.69
N GLN A 218 8.79 4.30 14.58
CA GLN A 218 9.37 4.54 13.26
C GLN A 218 9.81 6.00 13.06
N ASP A 219 9.06 6.95 13.58
CA ASP A 219 9.44 8.37 13.55
C ASP A 219 10.65 8.63 14.44
N GLU A 220 10.73 7.96 15.59
CA GLU A 220 11.87 8.04 16.48
C GLU A 220 13.13 7.41 15.86
N VAL A 221 13.02 6.27 15.17
CA VAL A 221 14.14 5.68 14.41
C VAL A 221 14.67 6.69 13.37
N LYS A 222 13.79 7.36 12.63
CA LYS A 222 14.19 8.40 11.67
C LYS A 222 14.86 9.59 12.37
N ARG A 223 14.32 10.02 13.52
CA ARG A 223 14.88 11.11 14.33
C ARG A 223 16.29 10.77 14.81
N GLN A 224 16.49 9.58 15.35
CA GLN A 224 17.80 9.11 15.81
C GLN A 224 18.81 9.05 14.66
N TRP A 225 18.43 8.54 13.48
CA TRP A 225 19.29 8.61 12.30
C TRP A 225 19.59 10.04 11.84
N GLY A 226 18.66 10.98 12.05
CA GLY A 226 18.91 12.41 11.90
C GLY A 226 20.03 12.90 12.83
N LEU A 227 19.98 12.53 14.11
CA LEU A 227 21.01 12.87 15.09
C LEU A 227 22.37 12.24 14.75
N VAL A 228 22.40 10.97 14.34
CA VAL A 228 23.63 10.29 13.87
C VAL A 228 24.26 11.05 12.71
N ARG A 229 23.48 11.41 11.68
CA ARG A 229 23.98 12.20 10.53
C ARG A 229 24.51 13.56 10.95
N GLY A 230 23.88 14.18 11.95
CA GLY A 230 24.31 15.45 12.53
C GLY A 230 25.46 15.33 13.53
N LYS A 231 25.93 14.12 13.86
CA LYS A 231 26.87 13.85 14.97
C LYS A 231 26.44 14.52 16.29
N GLN A 232 25.13 14.51 16.55
CA GLN A 232 24.52 15.13 17.73
C GLN A 232 24.33 14.10 18.84
N ALA A 233 24.35 14.56 20.08
CA ALA A 233 24.06 13.73 21.24
C ALA A 233 22.74 12.95 21.07
N PRO A 234 22.69 11.65 21.46
CA PRO A 234 23.72 10.91 22.19
C PRO A 234 24.82 10.27 21.30
N TRP A 235 24.79 10.48 19.98
CA TRP A 235 25.67 9.78 19.04
C TRP A 235 26.94 10.58 18.76
N THR A 236 28.03 10.22 19.46
CA THR A 236 29.38 10.76 19.20
C THR A 236 30.11 10.01 18.08
N HIS A 237 29.65 8.80 17.75
CA HIS A 237 30.17 7.93 16.70
C HIS A 237 28.98 7.36 15.90
N THR A 238 29.24 6.81 14.70
CA THR A 238 28.19 6.14 13.92
C THR A 238 27.84 4.80 14.57
N PRO A 239 26.65 4.63 15.19
CA PRO A 239 26.22 3.37 15.76
C PRO A 239 25.79 2.38 14.68
N ASP A 240 25.60 1.12 15.06
CA ASP A 240 24.88 0.16 14.22
C ASP A 240 23.37 0.41 14.25
N GLU A 241 22.64 -0.17 13.28
CA GLU A 241 21.19 0.01 13.20
C GLU A 241 20.46 -0.56 14.42
N TRP A 242 21.02 -1.62 15.03
CA TRP A 242 20.45 -2.24 16.21
C TRP A 242 20.41 -1.27 17.41
N ALA A 243 21.50 -0.55 17.67
CA ALA A 243 21.61 0.40 18.77
C ALA A 243 20.67 1.60 18.57
N VAL A 244 20.57 2.10 17.33
CA VAL A 244 19.62 3.17 16.96
C VAL A 244 18.19 2.74 17.25
N ARG A 245 17.79 1.55 16.78
CA ARG A 245 16.44 1.03 16.99
C ARG A 245 16.17 0.72 18.46
N MET A 246 17.16 0.25 19.23
CA MET A 246 16.98 -0.01 20.66
C MET A 246 16.70 1.30 21.42
N GLN A 247 17.49 2.34 21.16
CA GLN A 247 17.28 3.67 21.74
C GLN A 247 15.89 4.22 21.36
N ALA A 248 15.54 4.13 20.08
CA ALA A 248 14.25 4.59 19.59
C ALA A 248 13.07 3.84 20.21
N TYR A 249 13.21 2.54 20.45
CA TYR A 249 12.17 1.74 21.09
C TYR A 249 11.95 2.15 22.54
N GLY A 250 13.00 2.47 23.29
CA GLY A 250 12.87 3.00 24.65
C GLY A 250 12.09 4.31 24.68
N LEU A 251 12.46 5.24 23.79
CA LEU A 251 11.86 6.57 23.71
C LEU A 251 10.42 6.56 23.19
N ALA A 252 10.09 5.71 22.23
CA ALA A 252 8.75 5.62 21.66
C ALA A 252 7.65 5.18 22.65
N ARG A 253 8.06 4.61 23.79
CA ARG A 253 7.18 4.13 24.85
C ARG A 253 7.09 5.10 26.03
N VAL A 254 7.97 6.10 26.06
CA VAL A 254 7.80 7.24 26.94
C VAL A 254 6.54 7.97 26.45
N PRO A 255 5.53 8.20 27.30
CA PRO A 255 4.39 9.01 26.92
C PRO A 255 4.89 10.36 26.37
N ASP A 256 4.30 10.83 25.27
CA ASP A 256 4.50 12.24 24.92
C ASP A 256 4.08 13.04 26.12
N GLU A 257 4.84 14.09 26.41
CA GLU A 257 4.47 15.01 27.45
C GLU A 257 3.07 15.56 27.12
N THR A 258 2.09 15.24 27.96
CA THR A 258 0.74 15.69 27.71
C THR A 258 0.67 17.19 27.93
N ARG A 259 -0.34 17.86 27.36
CA ARG A 259 -0.63 19.26 27.72
C ARG A 259 -0.73 19.46 29.24
N ALA A 260 -1.19 18.44 29.98
CA ALA A 260 -1.23 18.51 31.44
C ALA A 260 0.16 18.40 32.09
N ASP A 261 1.06 17.61 31.53
CA ASP A 261 2.46 17.53 31.97
C ASP A 261 3.20 18.84 31.72
N GLU A 262 3.00 19.46 30.56
CA GLU A 262 3.57 20.77 30.24
C GLU A 262 3.00 21.88 31.15
N MET A 263 1.69 21.87 31.40
CA MET A 263 1.07 22.77 32.40
C MET A 263 1.69 22.57 33.80
N ARG A 264 1.97 21.33 34.19
CA ARG A 264 2.64 21.01 35.47
C ARG A 264 4.07 21.53 35.50
N ARG A 265 4.84 21.36 34.41
CA ARG A 265 6.20 21.87 34.29
C ARG A 265 6.26 23.39 34.36
N MET A 266 5.39 24.10 33.64
CA MET A 266 5.29 25.56 33.73
C MET A 266 4.94 26.03 35.15
N ALA A 267 4.02 25.32 35.83
CA ALA A 267 3.68 25.63 37.21
C ALA A 267 4.85 25.36 38.18
N ALA A 268 5.60 24.27 37.99
CA ALA A 268 6.79 23.95 38.77
C ALA A 268 7.93 24.97 38.59
N GLN A 269 8.00 25.61 37.42
CA GLN A 269 8.90 26.74 37.12
C GLN A 269 8.41 28.09 37.70
N GLY A 270 7.32 28.10 38.46
CA GLY A 270 6.76 29.31 39.07
C GLY A 270 5.83 30.13 38.17
N THR A 271 5.47 29.61 36.99
CA THR A 271 4.58 30.34 36.07
C THR A 271 3.17 30.48 36.67
N PRO A 272 2.59 31.69 36.74
CA PRO A 272 1.25 31.89 37.29
C PRO A 272 0.19 31.14 36.48
N ARG A 273 -0.82 30.57 37.15
CA ARG A 273 -1.93 29.83 36.51
C ARG A 273 -2.67 30.62 35.42
N LYS A 274 -2.72 31.96 35.54
CA LYS A 274 -3.29 32.86 34.53
C LYS A 274 -2.47 32.82 33.22
N ALA A 275 -1.14 32.94 33.33
CA ALA A 275 -0.23 32.90 32.18
C ALA A 275 -0.23 31.51 31.52
N ILE A 276 -0.33 30.43 32.30
CA ILE A 276 -0.50 29.07 31.76
C ILE A 276 -1.83 28.96 30.99
N ALA A 277 -2.93 29.47 31.55
CA ALA A 277 -4.24 29.44 30.90
C ALA A 277 -4.25 30.20 29.56
N GLU A 278 -3.60 31.37 29.52
CA GLU A 278 -3.43 32.18 28.31
C GLU A 278 -2.55 31.46 27.27
N HIS A 279 -1.43 30.87 27.68
CA HIS A 279 -0.52 30.12 26.81
C HIS A 279 -1.21 28.95 26.09
N PHE A 280 -2.07 28.22 26.80
CA PHE A 280 -2.78 27.07 26.24
C PHE A 280 -4.16 27.40 25.63
N GLY A 281 -4.63 28.65 25.75
CA GLY A 281 -5.97 29.04 25.30
C GLY A 281 -7.09 28.31 26.05
N VAL A 282 -6.92 28.06 27.36
CA VAL A 282 -7.88 27.32 28.20
C VAL A 282 -8.31 28.13 29.42
N SER A 283 -9.37 27.70 30.12
CA SER A 283 -9.80 28.37 31.35
C SER A 283 -8.85 28.08 32.53
N ARG A 284 -8.77 29.02 33.49
CA ARG A 284 -8.02 28.82 34.75
C ARG A 284 -8.46 27.57 35.52
N GLN A 285 -9.73 27.20 35.39
CA GLN A 285 -10.29 25.99 36.03
C GLN A 285 -9.81 24.71 35.36
N ALA A 286 -9.58 24.72 34.04
CA ALA A 286 -8.96 23.61 33.32
C ALA A 286 -7.50 23.40 33.77
N VAL A 287 -6.74 24.48 33.95
CA VAL A 287 -5.38 24.42 34.52
C VAL A 287 -5.42 23.86 35.94
N HIS A 288 -6.33 24.32 36.80
CA HIS A 288 -6.48 23.78 38.16
C HIS A 288 -6.74 22.26 38.18
N LYS A 289 -7.61 21.76 37.30
CA LYS A 289 -7.89 20.32 37.18
C LYS A 289 -6.67 19.53 36.69
N ALA A 290 -5.90 20.07 35.73
CA ALA A 290 -4.69 19.43 35.22
C ALA A 290 -3.60 19.32 36.29
N LEU A 291 -3.50 20.30 37.19
CA LEU A 291 -2.54 20.28 38.31
C LEU A 291 -2.96 19.35 39.46
N LYS A 292 -4.24 18.98 39.58
CA LYS A 292 -4.76 18.12 40.66
C LYS A 292 -4.77 16.62 40.34
N ARG A 293 -4.80 16.23 39.06
CA ARG A 293 -4.73 14.82 38.65
C ARG A 293 -3.29 14.32 38.76
N VAL A 294 -3.00 13.66 39.88
CA VAL A 294 -1.86 12.75 40.09
C VAL A 294 -2.42 11.33 40.10
#